data_AF-A0A938IMV2-F1
#
_entry.id   AF-A0A938IMV2-F1
#
_cell.length_a   1.000
_cell.length_b   1.000
_cell.length_c   1.000
_cell.angle_alpha   90.00
_cell.angle_beta   90.00
_cell.angle_gamma   90.00
#
_symmetry.space_group_name_H-M   'P 1'
#
loop_
_entity.id
_entity.type
_entity.pdbx_description
1 polymer ?
#
loop_
_entity_poly.entity_id
_entity_poly.type
_entity_poly.pdbx_seq_one_letter_code
_entity_poly.pdbx_strand_id
1 'polypeptide(L)'
;MKSRWTVGVILAVLGACCPVAEAWAAPNFRSLIPFGKRVEADPAKTYELTDSQGPWMILATSFSGVGADRQARELILELRRAFNLEAFEHRRTFDFTDPVLGLGYNQFGEPRKMRHQQNVRFDEIAVLVGGFDSPDSEDAQAALHKIKHAKPACLDIKRNKTSTQRFVGLREIQRMVNPDPEKREMGPMRAAFVSRNPLLPDEYFVPKGVDPLIAEMNRDVEHSLLDCHGRYTVRVATFQGESTMNLEAMEKKPRIPRGQPSKLEIAAEKAHRLTMALREKGIEAYEFHDRFESVVTIGSFASVGTPRPDGRVEIDPNVHSVIETYRARKIPLPNGSEFGLAPQSLDGVPFDVQPTPVEVPRISVGNSYTN
;
A
#
# COMPACT_ATOMS: atom_id res chain seq x y z
N MET A 1 -60.47 0.23 -40.28
CA MET A 1 -60.08 -1.10 -39.75
C MET A 1 -58.87 -1.60 -40.54
N LYS A 2 -57.89 -2.29 -39.91
CA LYS A 2 -56.60 -2.75 -40.48
C LYS A 2 -55.62 -1.57 -40.78
N SER A 3 -54.39 -1.40 -40.24
CA SER A 3 -53.40 -2.25 -39.54
C SER A 3 -52.91 -3.44 -40.38
N ARG A 4 -51.62 -3.83 -40.53
CA ARG A 4 -50.24 -3.41 -40.12
C ARG A 4 -49.28 -4.17 -41.11
N TRP A 5 -47.98 -3.93 -41.33
CA TRP A 5 -46.87 -3.09 -40.82
C TRP A 5 -45.88 -2.83 -42.00
N THR A 6 -44.86 -1.96 -41.82
CA THR A 6 -43.55 -2.09 -42.50
C THR A 6 -42.46 -2.35 -41.46
N VAL A 7 -41.57 -3.31 -41.71
CA VAL A 7 -40.46 -3.67 -40.81
C VAL A 7 -39.22 -2.85 -41.14
N GLY A 8 -38.75 -2.04 -40.19
CA GLY A 8 -37.45 -1.37 -40.26
C GLY A 8 -36.47 -2.05 -39.31
N VAL A 9 -35.39 -2.61 -39.85
CA VAL A 9 -34.31 -3.22 -39.05
C VAL A 9 -33.35 -2.11 -38.62
N ILE A 10 -33.18 -1.93 -37.30
CA ILE A 10 -32.15 -1.06 -36.72
C ILE A 10 -31.00 -1.96 -36.24
N LEU A 11 -29.81 -1.81 -36.84
CA LEU A 11 -28.58 -2.35 -36.27
C LEU A 11 -28.16 -1.48 -35.08
N ALA A 12 -28.22 -2.03 -33.87
CA ALA A 12 -27.62 -1.43 -32.69
C ALA A 12 -26.18 -1.95 -32.51
N VAL A 13 -25.19 -1.09 -32.74
CA VAL A 13 -23.78 -1.39 -32.41
C VAL A 13 -23.60 -1.18 -30.91
N LEU A 14 -23.62 -2.26 -30.14
CA LEU A 14 -23.27 -2.26 -28.72
C LEU A 14 -21.75 -2.19 -28.58
N GLY A 15 -21.23 -0.98 -28.33
CA GLY A 15 -19.85 -0.79 -27.91
C GLY A 15 -19.64 -1.35 -26.50
N ALA A 16 -18.76 -2.34 -26.37
CA ALA A 16 -18.43 -2.95 -25.09
C ALA A 16 -17.52 -2.04 -24.26
N CYS A 17 -18.10 -1.19 -23.42
CA CYS A 17 -17.36 -0.60 -22.29
C CYS A 17 -17.12 -1.70 -21.23
N CYS A 18 -15.91 -2.23 -21.17
CA CYS A 18 -15.47 -2.94 -19.96
C CYS A 18 -15.38 -1.94 -18.81
N PRO A 19 -16.16 -2.08 -17.71
CA PRO A 19 -15.87 -1.34 -16.50
C PRO A 19 -14.56 -1.87 -15.92
N VAL A 20 -13.59 -0.97 -15.68
CA VAL A 20 -12.49 -1.29 -14.79
C VAL A 20 -13.10 -1.35 -13.40
N ALA A 21 -13.32 -2.57 -12.90
CA ALA A 21 -13.80 -2.77 -11.53
C ALA A 21 -12.69 -2.34 -10.58
N GLU A 22 -12.85 -1.15 -9.98
CA GLU A 22 -12.06 -0.80 -8.81
C GLU A 22 -12.35 -1.84 -7.73
N ALA A 23 -11.34 -2.61 -7.34
CA ALA A 23 -11.45 -3.64 -6.30
C ALA A 23 -11.56 -3.00 -4.91
N TRP A 24 -12.72 -2.40 -4.63
CA TRP A 24 -13.11 -2.01 -3.29
C TRP A 24 -13.42 -3.28 -2.50
N ALA A 25 -12.40 -3.83 -1.83
CA ALA A 25 -12.61 -4.84 -0.81
C ALA A 25 -13.57 -4.25 0.23
N ALA A 26 -14.80 -4.79 0.30
CA ALA A 26 -15.79 -4.32 1.25
C ALA A 26 -15.24 -4.47 2.68
N PRO A 27 -15.42 -3.47 3.57
CA PRO A 27 -14.94 -3.57 4.94
C PRO A 27 -15.43 -4.87 5.60
N ASN A 28 -14.54 -5.59 6.25
CA ASN A 28 -14.85 -6.88 6.84
C ASN A 28 -15.63 -6.68 8.16
N PHE A 29 -16.90 -6.29 8.07
CA PHE A 29 -17.83 -6.05 9.21
C PHE A 29 -18.05 -7.26 10.14
N ARG A 30 -17.29 -8.34 9.96
CA ARG A 30 -17.27 -9.56 10.79
C ARG A 30 -16.68 -9.32 12.19
N SER A 31 -15.87 -8.28 12.37
CA SER A 31 -15.33 -7.87 13.68
C SER A 31 -16.38 -7.36 14.68
N LEU A 32 -17.63 -7.11 14.23
CA LEU A 32 -18.71 -6.52 15.04
C LEU A 32 -19.74 -7.52 15.58
N ILE A 33 -19.54 -8.84 15.45
CA ILE A 33 -20.51 -9.86 15.90
C ILE A 33 -20.04 -10.57 17.19
N PRO A 34 -20.64 -10.33 18.38
CA PRO A 34 -20.02 -10.70 19.66
C PRO A 34 -20.09 -12.19 20.06
N PHE A 35 -20.75 -13.05 19.27
CA PHE A 35 -20.96 -14.46 19.63
C PHE A 35 -20.62 -15.40 18.46
N GLY A 36 -19.75 -16.36 18.75
CA GLY A 36 -19.05 -17.16 17.76
C GLY A 36 -19.96 -17.98 16.83
N LYS A 37 -20.16 -17.48 15.61
CA LYS A 37 -20.69 -18.29 14.50
C LYS A 37 -19.66 -19.38 14.19
N ARG A 38 -20.06 -20.65 14.37
CA ARG A 38 -19.20 -21.79 14.03
C ARG A 38 -18.83 -21.72 12.54
N VAL A 39 -17.54 -21.84 12.23
CA VAL A 39 -17.05 -21.79 10.85
C VAL A 39 -17.67 -22.94 10.05
N GLU A 40 -18.22 -22.61 8.88
CA GLU A 40 -18.81 -23.60 7.99
C GLU A 40 -17.76 -24.59 7.51
N ALA A 41 -18.06 -25.89 7.56
CA ALA A 41 -17.13 -26.97 7.22
C ALA A 41 -17.80 -28.14 6.48
N ASP A 42 -18.55 -27.80 5.43
CA ASP A 42 -19.17 -28.73 4.48
C ASP A 42 -18.08 -29.47 3.67
N PRO A 43 -18.02 -30.82 3.70
CA PRO A 43 -17.03 -31.56 2.91
C PRO A 43 -17.29 -31.50 1.39
N ALA A 44 -18.46 -31.04 0.93
CA ALA A 44 -18.73 -30.84 -0.50
C ALA A 44 -18.06 -29.57 -1.06
N LYS A 45 -17.85 -28.53 -0.23
CA LYS A 45 -17.22 -27.26 -0.66
C LYS A 45 -15.71 -27.39 -0.82
N THR A 46 -15.16 -26.76 -1.87
CA THR A 46 -13.71 -26.74 -2.14
C THR A 46 -12.95 -25.70 -1.32
N TYR A 47 -13.60 -24.60 -0.95
CA TYR A 47 -13.00 -23.51 -0.17
C TYR A 47 -11.75 -22.89 -0.83
N GLU A 48 -11.83 -22.67 -2.13
CA GLU A 48 -10.82 -21.92 -2.88
C GLU A 48 -10.72 -20.48 -2.35
N LEU A 49 -9.50 -19.96 -2.38
CA LEU A 49 -9.19 -18.59 -2.02
C LEU A 49 -9.85 -17.61 -3.01
N THR A 50 -10.37 -16.49 -2.49
CA THR A 50 -10.84 -15.35 -3.30
C THR A 50 -10.22 -14.02 -2.82
N ASP A 51 -10.21 -13.02 -3.70
CA ASP A 51 -9.83 -11.64 -3.39
C ASP A 51 -10.65 -11.02 -2.25
N SER A 52 -11.93 -11.39 -2.16
CA SER A 52 -12.87 -10.93 -1.12
C SER A 52 -12.61 -11.46 0.29
N GLN A 53 -11.59 -12.31 0.51
CA GLN A 53 -11.31 -12.96 1.80
C GLN A 53 -10.33 -12.16 2.67
N GLY A 54 -10.29 -10.84 2.50
CA GLY A 54 -9.43 -9.94 3.27
C GLY A 54 -7.98 -9.88 2.76
N PRO A 55 -7.23 -8.83 3.14
CA PRO A 55 -5.88 -8.60 2.61
C PRO A 55 -4.77 -9.40 3.28
N TRP A 56 -4.90 -9.75 4.57
CA TRP A 56 -3.87 -10.48 5.32
C TRP A 56 -4.36 -11.86 5.74
N MET A 57 -3.49 -12.85 5.64
CA MET A 57 -3.80 -14.25 5.91
C MET A 57 -2.60 -14.96 6.53
N ILE A 58 -2.84 -16.05 7.25
CA ILE A 58 -1.76 -16.89 7.79
C ILE A 58 -1.51 -18.04 6.83
N LEU A 59 -0.31 -18.12 6.25
CA LEU A 59 0.12 -19.31 5.53
C LEU A 59 0.43 -20.41 6.54
N ALA A 60 -0.51 -21.32 6.76
CA ALA A 60 -0.38 -22.38 7.75
C ALA A 60 0.59 -23.47 7.29
N THR A 61 0.41 -23.96 6.05
CA THR A 61 1.34 -24.90 5.41
C THR A 61 1.07 -25.04 3.92
N SER A 62 1.92 -25.82 3.24
CA SER A 62 1.72 -26.19 1.83
C SER A 62 2.05 -27.65 1.56
N PHE A 63 1.52 -28.18 0.44
CA PHE A 63 1.59 -29.59 0.03
C PHE A 63 1.98 -29.71 -1.44
N SER A 64 2.74 -30.74 -1.81
CA SER A 64 3.07 -31.05 -3.23
C SER A 64 3.16 -32.55 -3.46
N GLY A 65 2.84 -32.97 -4.69
CA GLY A 65 2.96 -34.37 -5.12
C GLY A 65 1.66 -35.17 -4.97
N VAL A 66 1.74 -36.48 -5.22
CA VAL A 66 0.56 -37.36 -5.30
C VAL A 66 -0.18 -37.40 -3.96
N GLY A 67 -1.43 -36.92 -3.97
CA GLY A 67 -2.28 -36.87 -2.78
C GLY A 67 -2.31 -35.52 -2.05
N ALA A 68 -1.58 -34.50 -2.53
CA ALA A 68 -1.54 -33.16 -1.94
C ALA A 68 -2.95 -32.55 -1.77
N ASP A 69 -3.81 -32.67 -2.80
CA ASP A 69 -5.18 -32.14 -2.79
C ASP A 69 -6.01 -32.72 -1.65
N ARG A 70 -5.87 -34.03 -1.41
CA ARG A 70 -6.59 -34.74 -0.35
C ARG A 70 -6.12 -34.24 1.02
N GLN A 71 -4.81 -34.20 1.26
CA GLN A 71 -4.27 -33.80 2.55
C GLN A 71 -4.50 -32.31 2.86
N ALA A 72 -4.45 -31.45 1.83
CA ALA A 72 -4.82 -30.04 1.95
C ALA A 72 -6.30 -29.88 2.32
N ARG A 73 -7.22 -30.57 1.61
CA ARG A 73 -8.66 -30.54 1.90
C ARG A 73 -9.00 -31.11 3.28
N GLU A 74 -8.33 -32.19 3.70
CA GLU A 74 -8.45 -32.74 5.06
C GLU A 74 -8.02 -31.71 6.12
N LEU A 75 -6.87 -31.05 5.94
CA LEU A 75 -6.40 -29.99 6.84
C LEU A 75 -7.38 -28.81 6.89
N ILE A 76 -7.87 -28.35 5.73
CA ILE A 76 -8.84 -27.26 5.61
C ILE A 76 -10.12 -27.58 6.40
N LEU A 77 -10.66 -28.79 6.24
CA LEU A 77 -11.86 -29.22 6.97
C LEU A 77 -11.60 -29.40 8.47
N GLU A 78 -10.42 -29.88 8.86
CA GLU A 78 -10.05 -30.03 10.27
C GLU A 78 -9.88 -28.67 10.97
N LEU A 79 -9.17 -27.72 10.33
CA LEU A 79 -9.02 -26.34 10.81
C LEU A 79 -10.38 -25.65 11.03
N ARG A 80 -11.31 -25.83 10.10
CA ARG A 80 -12.69 -25.31 10.25
C ARG A 80 -13.46 -26.00 11.37
N ARG A 81 -13.48 -27.34 11.43
CA ARG A 81 -14.35 -28.11 12.36
C ARG A 81 -13.87 -28.11 13.80
N ALA A 82 -12.58 -28.34 14.00
CA ALA A 82 -11.96 -28.59 15.30
C ALA A 82 -11.31 -27.31 15.87
N PHE A 83 -10.69 -26.50 15.02
CA PHE A 83 -10.01 -25.27 15.44
C PHE A 83 -10.87 -24.01 15.25
N ASN A 84 -12.03 -24.10 14.58
CA ASN A 84 -12.91 -22.96 14.27
C ASN A 84 -12.18 -21.81 13.57
N LEU A 85 -11.38 -22.16 12.57
CA LEU A 85 -10.59 -21.22 11.75
C LEU A 85 -11.03 -21.30 10.29
N GLU A 86 -11.23 -20.16 9.64
CA GLU A 86 -11.51 -20.09 8.20
C GLU A 86 -10.23 -20.37 7.40
N ALA A 87 -10.06 -21.60 6.94
CA ALA A 87 -8.93 -21.98 6.07
C ALA A 87 -9.30 -21.82 4.58
N PHE A 88 -8.35 -21.76 3.65
CA PHE A 88 -8.63 -21.65 2.22
C PHE A 88 -7.55 -22.36 1.39
N GLU A 89 -7.96 -22.95 0.27
CA GLU A 89 -7.06 -23.59 -0.70
C GLU A 89 -6.56 -22.54 -1.71
N HIS A 90 -5.24 -22.41 -1.85
CA HIS A 90 -4.63 -21.64 -2.93
C HIS A 90 -3.62 -22.51 -3.67
N ARG A 91 -3.88 -22.78 -4.95
CA ARG A 91 -3.02 -23.57 -5.83
C ARG A 91 -2.11 -22.68 -6.64
N ARG A 92 -0.82 -23.02 -6.71
CA ARG A 92 0.17 -22.33 -7.54
C ARG A 92 1.05 -23.34 -8.26
N THR A 93 1.14 -23.20 -9.58
CA THR A 93 2.14 -23.89 -10.39
C THR A 93 3.46 -23.12 -10.32
N PHE A 94 4.54 -23.82 -10.06
CA PHE A 94 5.90 -23.32 -10.20
C PHE A 94 6.53 -23.96 -11.43
N ASP A 95 7.00 -23.15 -12.37
CA ASP A 95 7.72 -23.59 -13.55
C ASP A 95 9.15 -23.03 -13.52
N PHE A 96 10.12 -23.91 -13.29
CA PHE A 96 11.55 -23.58 -13.30
C PHE A 96 12.25 -24.14 -14.56
N THR A 97 11.47 -24.48 -15.60
CA THR A 97 12.01 -25.07 -16.84
C THR A 97 12.57 -24.01 -17.81
N ASP A 98 12.06 -22.77 -17.72
CA ASP A 98 12.48 -21.65 -18.54
C ASP A 98 13.90 -21.13 -18.21
N PRO A 99 14.64 -20.63 -19.21
CA PRO A 99 15.94 -19.99 -19.00
C PRO A 99 15.77 -18.59 -18.40
N VAL A 100 16.43 -18.34 -17.27
CA VAL A 100 16.41 -17.04 -16.58
C VAL A 100 17.58 -16.16 -17.02
N LEU A 101 17.38 -14.84 -17.03
CA LEU A 101 18.46 -13.89 -17.28
C LEU A 101 19.32 -13.76 -16.02
N GLY A 102 20.60 -14.08 -16.15
CA GLY A 102 21.60 -13.94 -15.11
C GLY A 102 22.36 -12.62 -15.20
N LEU A 103 23.13 -12.33 -14.16
CA LEU A 103 24.00 -11.15 -14.11
C LEU A 103 25.16 -11.27 -15.12
N GLY A 104 25.41 -10.17 -15.83
CA GLY A 104 26.50 -10.03 -16.80
C GLY A 104 26.10 -10.36 -18.25
N TYR A 105 27.01 -10.04 -19.17
CA TYR A 105 26.84 -10.25 -20.60
C TYR A 105 27.68 -11.44 -21.09
N ASN A 106 27.25 -12.09 -22.17
CA ASN A 106 28.04 -13.08 -22.89
C ASN A 106 29.09 -12.39 -23.79
N GLN A 107 29.95 -13.19 -24.42
CA GLN A 107 30.99 -12.72 -25.36
C GLN A 107 30.44 -12.02 -26.62
N PHE A 108 29.12 -12.03 -26.83
CA PHE A 108 28.41 -11.38 -27.93
C PHE A 108 27.63 -10.12 -27.47
N GLY A 109 27.76 -9.72 -26.20
CA GLY A 109 27.09 -8.54 -25.63
C GLY A 109 25.64 -8.76 -25.20
N GLU A 110 25.11 -9.99 -25.27
CA GLU A 110 23.73 -10.30 -24.83
C GLU A 110 23.69 -10.66 -23.34
N PRO A 111 22.57 -10.41 -22.63
CA PRO A 111 22.39 -10.86 -21.24
C PRO A 111 22.61 -12.38 -21.08
N ARG A 112 23.40 -12.77 -20.07
CA ARG A 112 23.79 -14.16 -19.86
C ARG A 112 22.60 -15.03 -19.46
N LYS A 113 22.14 -15.92 -20.35
CA LYS A 113 21.11 -16.91 -20.04
C LYS A 113 21.64 -17.97 -19.05
N MET A 114 20.87 -18.25 -18.02
CA MET A 114 21.11 -19.26 -16.99
C MET A 114 19.89 -20.20 -16.91
N ARG A 115 20.00 -21.29 -16.13
CA ARG A 115 18.89 -22.21 -15.85
C ARG A 115 18.86 -22.53 -14.36
N HIS A 116 17.68 -22.81 -13.82
CA HIS A 116 17.57 -23.33 -12.47
C HIS A 116 18.29 -24.68 -12.35
N GLN A 117 18.95 -24.92 -11.21
CA GLN A 117 19.63 -26.19 -10.95
C GLN A 117 18.64 -27.37 -10.95
N GLN A 118 17.43 -27.13 -10.43
CA GLN A 118 16.29 -28.02 -10.55
C GLN A 118 15.37 -27.47 -11.65
N ASN A 119 15.60 -27.92 -12.89
CA ASN A 119 14.72 -27.66 -14.02
C ASN A 119 13.50 -28.57 -13.89
N VAL A 120 12.49 -28.12 -13.14
CA VAL A 120 11.27 -28.87 -12.83
C VAL A 120 10.06 -27.95 -12.84
N ARG A 121 8.92 -28.50 -13.23
CA ARG A 121 7.59 -27.90 -13.08
C ARG A 121 6.79 -28.72 -12.07
N PHE A 122 6.16 -28.08 -11.10
CA PHE A 122 5.31 -28.75 -10.12
C PHE A 122 4.21 -27.83 -9.58
N ASP A 123 3.11 -28.43 -9.15
CA ASP A 123 2.05 -27.73 -8.44
C ASP A 123 2.27 -27.82 -6.92
N GLU A 124 2.00 -26.72 -6.23
CA GLU A 124 1.97 -26.64 -4.78
C GLU A 124 0.62 -26.06 -4.32
N ILE A 125 0.05 -26.66 -3.27
CA ILE A 125 -1.24 -26.26 -2.69
C ILE A 125 -0.96 -25.67 -1.32
N ALA A 126 -1.17 -24.36 -1.18
CA ALA A 126 -1.10 -23.64 0.08
C ALA A 126 -2.44 -23.72 0.82
N VAL A 127 -2.37 -23.90 2.14
CA VAL A 127 -3.49 -23.72 3.06
C VAL A 127 -3.27 -22.41 3.81
N LEU A 128 -4.06 -21.41 3.42
CA LEU A 128 -4.11 -20.08 4.03
C LEU A 128 -5.21 -20.05 5.09
N VAL A 129 -5.12 -19.18 6.09
CA VAL A 129 -6.11 -19.09 7.18
C VAL A 129 -6.40 -17.64 7.55
N GLY A 130 -7.69 -17.34 7.76
CA GLY A 130 -8.18 -16.03 8.17
C GLY A 130 -8.48 -15.11 6.99
N GLY A 131 -8.50 -13.82 7.28
CA GLY A 131 -8.91 -12.76 6.36
C GLY A 131 -8.89 -11.41 7.06
N PHE A 132 -7.72 -11.07 7.59
CA PHE A 132 -7.49 -10.01 8.55
C PHE A 132 -7.22 -8.67 7.86
N ASP A 133 -7.60 -7.57 8.52
CA ASP A 133 -7.44 -6.22 8.00
C ASP A 133 -5.99 -5.71 8.12
N SER A 134 -5.21 -6.26 9.07
CA SER A 134 -3.81 -5.90 9.38
C SER A 134 -3.01 -7.17 9.70
N PRO A 135 -1.68 -7.21 9.48
CA PRO A 135 -0.87 -8.36 9.88
C PRO A 135 -0.67 -8.44 11.40
N ASP A 136 -0.80 -7.32 12.10
CA ASP A 136 -0.52 -7.17 13.53
C ASP A 136 -1.78 -7.01 14.38
N SER A 137 -2.98 -7.24 13.80
CA SER A 137 -4.22 -7.23 14.57
C SER A 137 -4.26 -8.36 15.61
N GLU A 138 -4.92 -8.11 16.73
CA GLU A 138 -4.98 -9.04 17.86
C GLU A 138 -5.56 -10.41 17.46
N ASP A 139 -6.55 -10.42 16.57
CA ASP A 139 -7.17 -11.64 16.02
C ASP A 139 -6.23 -12.41 15.07
N ALA A 140 -5.45 -11.71 14.25
CA ALA A 140 -4.42 -12.31 13.40
C ALA A 140 -3.32 -12.98 14.24
N GLN A 141 -2.82 -12.29 15.27
CA GLN A 141 -1.78 -12.80 16.15
C GLN A 141 -2.29 -13.96 17.04
N ALA A 142 -3.51 -13.86 17.56
CA ALA A 142 -4.17 -14.94 18.30
C ALA A 142 -4.40 -16.19 17.41
N ALA A 143 -4.85 -16.00 16.16
CA ALA A 143 -5.00 -17.08 15.19
C ALA A 143 -3.64 -17.70 14.81
N LEU A 144 -2.60 -16.88 14.62
CA LEU A 144 -1.25 -17.35 14.31
C LEU A 144 -0.67 -18.20 15.44
N HIS A 145 -0.78 -17.73 16.68
CA HIS A 145 -0.39 -18.50 17.87
C HIS A 145 -1.16 -19.83 17.93
N LYS A 146 -2.49 -19.79 17.76
CA LYS A 146 -3.33 -21.00 17.73
C LYS A 146 -2.90 -22.00 16.65
N ILE A 147 -2.59 -21.54 15.43
CA ILE A 147 -2.12 -22.40 14.32
C ILE A 147 -0.74 -23.00 14.63
N LYS A 148 0.19 -22.21 15.18
CA LYS A 148 1.54 -22.69 15.54
C LYS A 148 1.52 -23.79 16.60
N HIS A 149 0.56 -23.76 17.53
CA HIS A 149 0.39 -24.79 18.55
C HIS A 149 -0.62 -25.91 18.17
N ALA A 150 -1.42 -25.73 17.12
CA ALA A 150 -2.39 -26.72 16.66
C ALA A 150 -1.73 -28.03 16.19
N LYS A 151 -2.31 -29.16 16.59
CA LYS A 151 -1.85 -30.52 16.26
C LYS A 151 -2.96 -31.28 15.51
N PRO A 152 -3.29 -30.89 14.26
CA PRO A 152 -4.32 -31.56 13.46
C PRO A 152 -3.92 -32.99 13.12
N ALA A 153 -4.88 -33.91 13.20
CA ALA A 153 -4.72 -35.34 12.97
C ALA A 153 -4.27 -35.66 11.54
N CYS A 154 -4.63 -34.88 10.53
CA CYS A 154 -4.17 -35.08 9.15
C CYS A 154 -2.66 -34.78 8.94
N LEU A 155 -2.02 -34.08 9.89
CA LEU A 155 -0.57 -33.79 9.89
C LEU A 155 0.21 -34.65 10.90
N ASP A 156 -0.43 -35.56 11.65
CA ASP A 156 0.28 -36.48 12.54
C ASP A 156 0.99 -37.57 11.73
N ILE A 157 2.31 -37.40 11.57
CA ILE A 157 3.19 -38.33 10.87
C ILE A 157 3.18 -39.72 11.51
N LYS A 158 3.08 -39.81 12.85
CA LYS A 158 3.07 -41.10 13.57
C LYS A 158 1.80 -41.88 13.26
N ARG A 159 0.68 -41.18 13.08
CA ARG A 159 -0.61 -41.76 12.71
C ARG A 159 -0.70 -42.12 11.23
N ASN A 160 -0.29 -41.21 10.34
CA ASN A 160 -0.61 -41.29 8.91
C ASN A 160 0.48 -41.97 8.06
N LYS A 161 1.66 -42.24 8.63
CA LYS A 161 2.84 -42.92 8.03
C LYS A 161 3.48 -42.22 6.81
N THR A 162 2.73 -41.40 6.09
CA THR A 162 3.15 -40.62 4.92
C THR A 162 2.56 -39.22 5.00
N SER A 163 3.20 -38.24 4.36
CA SER A 163 2.73 -36.86 4.28
C SER A 163 3.28 -36.19 3.02
N THR A 164 2.43 -35.42 2.35
CA THR A 164 2.76 -34.59 1.17
C THR A 164 3.12 -33.15 1.58
N GLN A 165 3.10 -32.85 2.88
CA GLN A 165 3.43 -31.54 3.43
C GLN A 165 4.87 -31.16 3.08
N ARG A 166 5.06 -29.98 2.49
CA ARG A 166 6.37 -29.48 2.07
C ARG A 166 7.36 -29.43 3.23
N PHE A 167 8.58 -29.88 2.96
CA PHE A 167 9.69 -29.87 3.91
C PHE A 167 9.44 -30.58 5.25
N VAL A 168 8.47 -31.51 5.33
CA VAL A 168 8.10 -32.18 6.59
C VAL A 168 9.31 -32.77 7.32
N GLY A 169 10.20 -33.52 6.64
CA GLY A 169 11.41 -34.07 7.26
C GLY A 169 12.39 -33.02 7.79
N LEU A 170 12.62 -31.94 7.03
CA LEU A 170 13.46 -30.82 7.48
C LEU A 170 12.83 -30.09 8.68
N ARG A 171 11.50 -29.90 8.66
CA ARG A 171 10.75 -29.30 9.77
C ARG A 171 10.79 -30.18 11.02
N GLU A 172 10.77 -31.51 10.89
CA GLU A 172 10.93 -32.41 12.04
C GLU A 172 12.34 -32.33 12.64
N ILE A 173 13.39 -32.36 11.81
CA ILE A 173 14.79 -32.19 12.25
C ILE A 173 14.97 -30.84 12.96
N GLN A 174 14.53 -29.75 12.35
CA GLN A 174 14.55 -28.40 12.93
C GLN A 174 13.76 -28.28 14.24
N ARG A 175 12.78 -29.16 14.50
CA ARG A 175 12.11 -29.22 15.81
C ARG A 175 13.03 -29.89 16.82
N MET A 176 13.53 -31.08 16.50
CA MET A 176 14.33 -31.91 17.42
C MET A 176 15.62 -31.20 17.87
N VAL A 177 16.29 -30.46 16.98
CA VAL A 177 17.56 -29.77 17.29
C VAL A 177 17.37 -28.37 17.87
N ASN A 178 16.13 -27.91 18.09
CA ASN A 178 15.89 -26.57 18.63
C ASN A 178 16.24 -26.54 20.13
N PRO A 179 17.16 -25.66 20.59
CA PRO A 179 17.52 -25.59 22.01
C PRO A 179 16.34 -25.22 22.91
N ASP A 180 15.40 -24.42 22.38
CA ASP A 180 14.21 -23.94 23.07
C ASP A 180 13.19 -25.07 23.30
N PRO A 181 12.77 -25.37 24.55
CA PRO A 181 11.75 -26.37 24.85
C PRO A 181 10.37 -26.03 24.30
N GLU A 182 9.93 -24.77 24.35
CA GLU A 182 8.58 -24.38 23.93
C GLU A 182 8.43 -24.56 22.41
N LYS A 183 9.47 -24.17 21.65
CA LYS A 183 9.53 -24.39 20.19
C LYS A 183 9.60 -25.87 19.81
N ARG A 184 9.98 -26.76 20.73
CA ARG A 184 9.92 -28.23 20.54
C ARG A 184 8.50 -28.79 20.75
N GLU A 185 7.67 -28.13 21.55
CA GLU A 185 6.30 -28.56 21.83
C GLU A 185 5.25 -28.05 20.83
N MET A 186 5.60 -27.03 20.03
CA MET A 186 4.78 -26.50 18.94
C MET A 186 4.36 -27.57 17.91
N GLY A 187 3.27 -27.29 17.19
CA GLY A 187 2.66 -28.20 16.23
C GLY A 187 3.38 -28.31 14.88
N PRO A 188 2.89 -29.17 13.97
CA PRO A 188 3.42 -29.33 12.61
C PRO A 188 3.33 -28.05 11.73
N MET A 189 2.58 -27.04 12.18
CA MET A 189 2.44 -25.73 11.53
C MET A 189 3.18 -24.61 12.29
N ARG A 190 4.15 -24.92 13.16
CA ARG A 190 4.94 -23.91 13.90
C ARG A 190 5.65 -22.85 13.02
N ALA A 191 5.92 -23.22 11.75
CA ALA A 191 6.54 -22.36 10.75
C ALA A 191 5.54 -21.49 9.99
N ALA A 192 4.26 -21.47 10.41
CA ALA A 192 3.26 -20.58 9.86
C ALA A 192 3.62 -19.10 10.11
N PHE A 193 3.25 -18.23 9.17
CA PHE A 193 3.51 -16.80 9.24
C PHE A 193 2.38 -16.02 8.54
N VAL A 194 2.23 -14.75 8.91
CA VAL A 194 1.27 -13.86 8.25
C VAL A 194 1.84 -13.43 6.89
N SER A 195 1.01 -13.46 5.87
CA SER A 195 1.32 -13.12 4.49
C SER A 195 0.16 -12.36 3.86
N ARG A 196 0.38 -11.86 2.64
CA ARG A 196 -0.62 -11.18 1.82
C ARG A 196 -1.59 -12.21 1.22
N ASN A 197 -2.81 -11.81 0.93
CA ASN A 197 -3.69 -12.55 0.02
C ASN A 197 -3.05 -12.54 -1.39
N PRO A 198 -2.60 -13.68 -1.94
CA PRO A 198 -1.85 -13.75 -3.20
C PRO A 198 -2.68 -13.43 -4.45
N LEU A 199 -3.99 -13.19 -4.32
CA LEU A 199 -4.87 -12.75 -5.41
C LEU A 199 -5.02 -11.23 -5.48
N LEU A 200 -4.55 -10.49 -4.46
CA LEU A 200 -4.54 -9.03 -4.48
C LEU A 200 -3.24 -8.50 -5.11
N PRO A 201 -3.29 -7.40 -5.87
CA PRO A 201 -2.12 -6.80 -6.51
C PRO A 201 -1.15 -6.21 -5.48
N ASP A 202 0.15 -6.18 -5.78
CA ASP A 202 1.17 -5.68 -4.82
C ASP A 202 0.97 -4.19 -4.47
N GLU A 203 0.41 -3.40 -5.39
CA GLU A 203 0.03 -2.00 -5.20
C GLU A 203 -1.02 -1.81 -4.09
N TYR A 204 -1.79 -2.85 -3.75
CA TYR A 204 -2.72 -2.84 -2.62
C TYR A 204 -1.98 -2.69 -1.28
N PHE A 205 -0.78 -3.27 -1.19
CA PHE A 205 0.01 -3.40 0.05
C PHE A 205 1.13 -2.36 0.18
N VAL A 206 1.24 -1.43 -0.75
CA VAL A 206 2.11 -0.26 -0.61
C VAL A 206 1.49 0.66 0.45
N PRO A 207 2.23 1.07 1.51
CA PRO A 207 1.70 1.96 2.53
C PRO A 207 1.20 3.28 1.94
N LYS A 208 -0.13 3.45 1.90
CA LYS A 208 -0.78 4.71 1.51
C LYS A 208 -0.75 5.67 2.69
N GLY A 209 0.44 6.20 3.00
CA GLY A 209 0.59 7.20 4.04
C GLY A 209 1.98 7.79 4.18
N VAL A 210 2.07 8.82 4.99
CA VAL A 210 3.28 9.61 5.27
C VAL A 210 4.32 8.75 6.00
N ASP A 211 5.56 8.78 5.49
CA ASP A 211 6.72 8.09 6.06
C ASP A 211 6.96 8.49 7.53
N PRO A 212 7.37 7.58 8.44
CA PRO A 212 7.48 7.88 9.87
C PRO A 212 8.39 9.06 10.21
N LEU A 213 9.49 9.26 9.47
CA LEU A 213 10.38 10.42 9.67
C LEU A 213 9.67 11.73 9.33
N ILE A 214 8.90 11.74 8.25
CA ILE A 214 8.11 12.91 7.83
C ILE A 214 6.98 13.17 8.84
N ALA A 215 6.31 12.12 9.32
CA ALA A 215 5.29 12.26 10.36
C ALA A 215 5.86 12.84 11.67
N GLU A 216 7.08 12.46 12.04
CA GLU A 216 7.80 13.04 13.18
C GLU A 216 8.20 14.51 12.95
N MET A 217 8.73 14.86 11.78
CA MET A 217 9.07 16.24 11.40
C MET A 217 7.90 17.22 11.44
N ASN A 218 6.65 16.72 11.39
CA ASN A 218 5.42 17.51 11.36
C ASN A 218 4.56 17.36 12.62
N ARG A 219 5.07 16.68 13.66
CA ARG A 219 4.30 16.34 14.87
C ARG A 219 4.05 17.53 15.78
N ASP A 220 5.07 18.36 16.00
CA ASP A 220 5.06 19.47 16.95
C ASP A 220 4.82 20.83 16.26
N VAL A 221 4.15 20.79 15.10
CA VAL A 221 3.87 21.94 14.22
C VAL A 221 2.45 22.45 14.49
N GLU A 222 2.30 23.70 14.95
CA GLU A 222 1.01 24.27 15.38
C GLU A 222 -0.09 24.24 14.32
N HIS A 223 0.30 24.38 13.05
CA HIS A 223 -0.62 24.36 11.90
C HIS A 223 -0.17 23.33 10.86
N SER A 224 0.06 22.09 11.32
CA SER A 224 0.48 20.97 10.49
C SER A 224 -0.54 20.63 9.41
N LEU A 225 -0.09 20.42 8.17
CA LEU A 225 -0.95 19.94 7.09
C LEU A 225 -1.54 18.54 7.38
N LEU A 226 -0.91 17.77 8.27
CA LEU A 226 -1.43 16.47 8.70
C LEU A 226 -2.77 16.59 9.44
N ASP A 227 -3.05 17.75 10.05
CA ASP A 227 -4.31 18.08 10.73
C ASP A 227 -5.36 18.69 9.78
N CYS A 228 -5.04 18.83 8.49
CA CYS A 228 -6.02 19.30 7.51
C CYS A 228 -7.11 18.24 7.29
N HIS A 229 -8.36 18.64 7.46
CA HIS A 229 -9.50 17.72 7.40
C HIS A 229 -9.92 17.42 5.96
N GLY A 230 -9.70 18.37 5.04
CA GLY A 230 -9.99 18.24 3.62
C GLY A 230 -9.18 17.14 2.93
N ARG A 231 -9.66 16.68 1.78
CA ARG A 231 -8.89 15.77 0.92
C ARG A 231 -7.82 16.53 0.14
N TYR A 232 -8.07 17.80 -0.18
CA TYR A 232 -7.18 18.65 -0.96
C TYR A 232 -6.96 19.99 -0.27
N THR A 233 -5.82 20.62 -0.58
CA THR A 233 -5.47 22.00 -0.22
C THR A 233 -4.76 22.67 -1.40
N VAL A 234 -4.55 23.97 -1.38
CA VAL A 234 -3.77 24.68 -2.41
C VAL A 234 -2.40 25.04 -1.85
N ARG A 235 -1.33 24.45 -2.38
CA ARG A 235 0.04 24.88 -2.10
C ARG A 235 0.29 26.26 -2.72
N VAL A 236 0.71 27.20 -1.89
CA VAL A 236 0.96 28.61 -2.25
C VAL A 236 2.42 29.02 -2.09
N ALA A 237 3.27 28.26 -1.40
CA ALA A 237 4.70 28.51 -1.33
C ALA A 237 5.49 27.21 -1.14
N THR A 238 6.68 27.15 -1.73
CA THR A 238 7.62 26.02 -1.64
C THR A 238 9.03 26.53 -1.31
N PHE A 239 9.61 26.08 -0.20
CA PHE A 239 10.94 26.44 0.26
C PHE A 239 11.84 25.20 0.26
N GLN A 240 12.77 25.13 -0.69
CA GLN A 240 13.64 23.96 -0.85
C GLN A 240 14.96 24.08 -0.08
N GLY A 241 15.45 22.95 0.41
CA GLY A 241 16.79 22.79 0.97
C GLY A 241 17.88 22.84 -0.10
N GLU A 242 19.08 22.37 0.23
CA GLU A 242 20.16 22.31 -0.73
C GLU A 242 20.20 20.97 -1.49
N SER A 243 20.02 21.02 -2.81
CA SER A 243 20.23 19.87 -3.70
C SER A 243 21.34 20.18 -4.71
N THR A 244 22.16 19.18 -5.02
CA THR A 244 23.11 19.22 -6.13
C THR A 244 23.33 17.81 -6.66
N MET A 245 23.45 17.65 -7.97
CA MET A 245 23.77 16.37 -8.61
C MET A 245 25.30 16.14 -8.73
N ASN A 246 26.11 17.13 -8.35
CA ASN A 246 27.57 17.04 -8.43
C ASN A 246 28.16 16.61 -7.07
N LEU A 247 28.52 15.34 -6.98
CA LEU A 247 29.09 14.71 -5.77
C LEU A 247 30.41 15.37 -5.34
N GLU A 248 31.31 15.71 -6.27
CA GLU A 248 32.56 16.40 -5.91
C GLU A 248 32.30 17.78 -5.29
N ALA A 249 31.26 18.48 -5.73
CA ALA A 249 30.84 19.76 -5.17
C ALA A 249 30.19 19.63 -3.78
N MET A 250 29.77 18.42 -3.38
CA MET A 250 29.35 18.12 -2.00
C MET A 250 30.57 17.85 -1.12
N GLU A 251 31.51 17.03 -1.56
CA GLU A 251 32.72 16.69 -0.77
C GLU A 251 33.62 17.91 -0.51
N LYS A 252 33.69 18.84 -1.47
CA LYS A 252 34.50 20.07 -1.37
C LYS A 252 33.81 21.19 -0.57
N LYS A 253 32.58 21.02 -0.09
CA LYS A 253 31.88 22.05 0.69
C LYS A 253 32.39 22.11 2.13
N PRO A 254 32.64 23.31 2.68
CA PRO A 254 32.92 23.44 4.11
C PRO A 254 31.70 22.97 4.90
N ARG A 255 31.93 22.18 5.95
CA ARG A 255 30.88 21.82 6.92
C ARG A 255 30.30 23.12 7.50
N ILE A 256 28.97 23.16 7.63
CA ILE A 256 28.24 24.29 8.23
C ILE A 256 28.87 24.58 9.61
N PRO A 257 29.30 25.82 9.89
CA PRO A 257 29.85 26.17 11.20
C PRO A 257 28.84 25.86 12.32
N ARG A 258 29.31 25.33 13.45
CA ARG A 258 28.45 25.07 14.62
C ARG A 258 27.67 26.35 14.99
N GLY A 259 26.35 26.24 15.00
CA GLY A 259 25.44 27.35 15.35
C GLY A 259 24.90 28.17 14.17
N GLN A 260 25.23 27.82 12.91
CA GLN A 260 24.52 28.36 11.74
C GLN A 260 23.41 27.39 11.29
N PRO A 261 22.20 27.88 10.94
CA PRO A 261 21.13 27.03 10.44
C PRO A 261 21.43 26.54 9.03
N SER A 262 21.05 25.30 8.76
CA SER A 262 21.03 24.68 7.44
C SER A 262 19.98 25.31 6.53
N LYS A 263 20.09 25.09 5.21
CA LYS A 263 19.08 25.56 4.26
C LYS A 263 17.69 24.94 4.49
N LEU A 264 17.62 23.75 5.08
CA LEU A 264 16.35 23.12 5.46
C LEU A 264 15.73 23.79 6.69
N GLU A 265 16.53 24.14 7.70
CA GLU A 265 16.04 24.91 8.86
C GLU A 265 15.56 26.31 8.43
N ILE A 266 16.29 26.99 7.53
CA ILE A 266 15.85 28.26 6.94
C ILE A 266 14.57 28.10 6.08
N ALA A 267 14.37 26.95 5.45
CA ALA A 267 13.16 26.66 4.69
C ALA A 267 11.95 26.43 5.61
N ALA A 268 12.14 25.68 6.71
CA ALA A 268 11.13 25.48 7.74
C ALA A 268 10.76 26.81 8.44
N GLU A 269 11.73 27.63 8.83
CA GLU A 269 11.49 28.95 9.43
C GLU A 269 10.64 29.87 8.53
N LYS A 270 10.89 29.83 7.20
CA LYS A 270 10.09 30.58 6.21
C LYS A 270 8.68 30.04 6.06
N ALA A 271 8.51 28.72 6.03
CA ALA A 271 7.20 28.09 5.97
C ALA A 271 6.37 28.45 7.21
N HIS A 272 6.97 28.37 8.38
CA HIS A 272 6.34 28.68 9.66
C HIS A 272 5.92 30.15 9.72
N ARG A 273 6.86 31.07 9.47
CA ARG A 273 6.58 32.51 9.47
C ARG A 273 5.48 32.89 8.49
N LEU A 274 5.47 32.31 7.28
CA LEU A 274 4.43 32.58 6.30
C LEU A 274 3.06 32.03 6.73
N THR A 275 3.03 30.84 7.32
CA THR A 275 1.81 30.19 7.83
C THR A 275 1.20 30.98 8.98
N MET A 276 2.02 31.43 9.94
CA MET A 276 1.57 32.28 11.04
C MET A 276 1.04 33.63 10.51
N ALA A 277 1.75 34.30 9.60
CA ALA A 277 1.30 35.58 9.02
C ALA A 277 0.00 35.46 8.18
N LEU A 278 -0.31 34.27 7.64
CA LEU A 278 -1.60 33.98 7.01
C LEU A 278 -2.68 33.75 8.07
N ARG A 279 -2.39 32.98 9.11
CA ARG A 279 -3.31 32.65 10.21
C ARG A 279 -3.71 33.86 11.05
N GLU A 280 -2.78 34.77 11.32
CA GLU A 280 -3.05 36.09 11.93
C GLU A 280 -4.08 36.92 11.14
N LYS A 281 -4.16 36.71 9.81
CA LYS A 281 -5.14 37.35 8.92
C LYS A 281 -6.45 36.57 8.79
N GLY A 282 -6.65 35.54 9.62
CA GLY A 282 -7.83 34.68 9.62
C GLY A 282 -7.89 33.70 8.45
N ILE A 283 -6.78 33.47 7.75
CA ILE A 283 -6.72 32.54 6.62
C ILE A 283 -6.40 31.13 7.15
N GLU A 284 -7.17 30.13 6.71
CA GLU A 284 -6.88 28.72 6.99
C GLU A 284 -5.64 28.29 6.18
N ALA A 285 -4.46 28.36 6.80
CA ALA A 285 -3.18 27.97 6.20
C ALA A 285 -2.49 26.85 6.98
N TYR A 286 -1.77 25.97 6.29
CA TYR A 286 -1.01 24.89 6.92
C TYR A 286 0.41 24.81 6.36
N GLU A 287 1.37 24.44 7.19
CA GLU A 287 2.72 24.09 6.76
C GLU A 287 2.95 22.59 6.76
N PHE A 288 3.92 22.16 5.96
CA PHE A 288 4.36 20.77 5.89
C PHE A 288 5.85 20.70 5.55
N HIS A 289 6.60 19.92 6.32
CA HIS A 289 8.03 19.69 6.13
C HIS A 289 8.26 18.28 5.56
N ASP A 290 8.86 18.20 4.38
CA ASP A 290 9.36 16.96 3.78
C ASP A 290 10.90 16.93 3.87
N ARG A 291 11.52 15.81 3.51
CA ARG A 291 12.96 15.53 3.54
C ARG A 291 13.82 16.55 2.76
N PHE A 292 13.22 17.27 1.82
CA PHE A 292 13.93 18.18 0.91
C PHE A 292 13.33 19.59 0.81
N GLU A 293 12.09 19.80 1.27
CA GLU A 293 11.40 21.09 1.16
C GLU A 293 10.40 21.29 2.30
N SER A 294 10.04 22.55 2.55
CA SER A 294 8.92 22.94 3.40
C SER A 294 7.91 23.72 2.56
N VAL A 295 6.64 23.36 2.64
CA VAL A 295 5.58 23.96 1.83
C VAL A 295 4.54 24.64 2.71
N VAL A 296 3.91 25.68 2.17
CA VAL A 296 2.75 26.34 2.79
C VAL A 296 1.55 26.18 1.87
N THR A 297 0.41 25.86 2.48
CA THR A 297 -0.84 25.54 1.82
C THR A 297 -1.99 26.35 2.41
N ILE A 298 -3.06 26.54 1.65
CA ILE A 298 -4.26 27.29 2.06
C ILE A 298 -5.53 26.51 1.74
N GLY A 299 -6.43 26.46 2.71
CA GLY A 299 -7.78 25.91 2.63
C GLY A 299 -7.87 24.39 2.79
N SER A 300 -9.04 23.95 3.22
CA SER A 300 -9.42 22.55 3.45
C SER A 300 -10.58 22.17 2.52
N PHE A 301 -10.32 21.44 1.44
CA PHE A 301 -11.29 21.15 0.38
C PHE A 301 -11.60 19.65 0.23
N ALA A 302 -12.85 19.30 -0.03
CA ALA A 302 -13.26 17.91 -0.28
C ALA A 302 -12.92 17.42 -1.70
N SER A 303 -12.87 18.33 -2.68
CA SER A 303 -12.49 18.07 -4.07
C SER A 303 -11.71 19.24 -4.65
N VAL A 304 -10.88 18.99 -5.68
CA VAL A 304 -10.29 20.04 -6.52
C VAL A 304 -11.25 20.59 -7.57
N GLY A 305 -12.36 19.89 -7.83
CA GLY A 305 -13.30 20.23 -8.89
C GLY A 305 -14.26 19.09 -9.28
N THR A 306 -14.91 19.23 -10.44
CA THR A 306 -15.75 18.17 -11.03
C THR A 306 -15.24 17.77 -12.42
N PRO A 307 -15.22 16.47 -12.77
CA PRO A 307 -14.83 16.03 -14.11
C PRO A 307 -15.91 16.40 -15.13
N ARG A 308 -15.50 16.99 -16.24
CA ARG A 308 -16.36 17.35 -17.38
C ARG A 308 -16.34 16.26 -18.46
N PRO A 309 -17.36 16.20 -19.35
CA PRO A 309 -17.42 15.24 -20.45
C PRO A 309 -16.29 15.32 -21.48
N ASP A 310 -15.53 16.43 -21.50
CA ASP A 310 -14.36 16.64 -22.36
C ASP A 310 -13.04 16.09 -21.76
N GLY A 311 -13.12 15.41 -20.61
CA GLY A 311 -11.96 14.88 -19.87
C GLY A 311 -11.19 15.93 -19.08
N ARG A 312 -11.65 17.19 -19.01
CA ARG A 312 -11.07 18.24 -18.17
C ARG A 312 -11.73 18.26 -16.80
N VAL A 313 -11.09 18.92 -15.83
CA VAL A 313 -11.68 19.18 -14.51
C VAL A 313 -12.12 20.65 -14.45
N GLU A 314 -13.38 20.87 -14.10
CA GLU A 314 -13.91 22.15 -13.67
C GLU A 314 -13.47 22.41 -12.24
N ILE A 315 -12.46 23.27 -12.07
CA ILE A 315 -11.87 23.59 -10.76
C ILE A 315 -12.94 24.19 -9.85
N ASP A 316 -12.98 23.75 -8.59
CA ASP A 316 -13.88 24.29 -7.57
C ASP A 316 -13.68 25.82 -7.44
N PRO A 317 -14.75 26.64 -7.42
CA PRO A 317 -14.61 28.10 -7.38
C PRO A 317 -13.78 28.62 -6.19
N ASN A 318 -13.80 27.94 -5.05
CA ASN A 318 -13.03 28.33 -3.86
C ASN A 318 -11.54 28.01 -4.07
N VAL A 319 -11.22 26.82 -4.60
CA VAL A 319 -9.86 26.43 -4.99
C VAL A 319 -9.30 27.41 -6.03
N HIS A 320 -10.09 27.75 -7.05
CA HIS A 320 -9.73 28.74 -8.06
C HIS A 320 -9.51 30.14 -7.46
N SER A 321 -10.35 30.55 -6.50
CA SER A 321 -10.19 31.83 -5.79
C SER A 321 -8.88 31.91 -5.03
N VAL A 322 -8.45 30.84 -4.35
CA VAL A 322 -7.14 30.80 -3.68
C VAL A 322 -6.01 30.91 -4.71
N ILE A 323 -6.08 30.16 -5.81
CA ILE A 323 -5.05 30.21 -6.88
C ILE A 323 -4.90 31.64 -7.42
N GLU A 324 -5.99 32.30 -7.81
CA GLU A 324 -5.94 33.66 -8.36
C GLU A 324 -5.54 34.72 -7.32
N THR A 325 -5.81 34.48 -6.02
CA THR A 325 -5.41 35.40 -4.94
C THR A 325 -3.90 35.40 -4.72
N TYR A 326 -3.24 34.23 -4.72
CA TYR A 326 -1.83 34.09 -4.30
C TYR A 326 -0.81 33.95 -5.44
N ARG A 327 -1.24 33.74 -6.68
CA ARG A 327 -0.35 33.66 -7.86
C ARG A 327 0.49 34.92 -8.11
N ALA A 328 1.54 34.78 -8.91
CA ALA A 328 2.36 35.91 -9.36
C ALA A 328 1.54 36.96 -10.14
N ARG A 329 1.88 38.23 -9.92
CA ARG A 329 1.32 39.37 -10.67
C ARG A 329 2.15 39.64 -11.91
N LYS A 330 1.48 40.12 -12.97
CA LYS A 330 2.15 40.64 -14.18
C LYS A 330 2.73 42.02 -13.88
N ILE A 331 4.03 42.21 -14.10
CA ILE A 331 4.73 43.50 -13.97
C ILE A 331 5.34 43.85 -15.34
N PRO A 332 5.18 45.09 -15.85
CA PRO A 332 5.82 45.50 -17.10
C PRO A 332 7.35 45.44 -16.99
N LEU A 333 8.00 44.87 -17.99
CA LEU A 333 9.47 44.81 -18.05
C LEU A 333 10.05 46.18 -18.45
N PRO A 334 11.23 46.58 -17.93
CA PRO A 334 11.89 47.80 -18.37
C PRO A 334 12.12 47.80 -19.89
N ASN A 335 11.67 48.87 -20.56
CA ASN A 335 11.86 49.13 -21.99
C ASN A 335 11.20 48.14 -22.97
N GLY A 336 10.12 47.44 -22.60
CA GLY A 336 9.39 46.54 -23.51
C GLY A 336 7.86 46.58 -23.34
N SER A 337 7.15 46.01 -24.31
CA SER A 337 5.70 45.72 -24.23
C SER A 337 5.40 44.37 -23.57
N GLU A 338 6.42 43.70 -23.03
CA GLU A 338 6.34 42.40 -22.40
C GLU A 338 6.15 42.51 -20.88
N PHE A 339 5.47 41.53 -20.30
CA PHE A 339 5.21 41.45 -18.87
C PHE A 339 5.96 40.27 -18.24
N GLY A 340 6.76 40.55 -17.22
CA GLY A 340 7.31 39.53 -16.34
C GLY A 340 6.28 39.07 -15.30
N LEU A 341 6.51 37.90 -14.71
CA LEU A 341 5.77 37.44 -13.54
C LEU A 341 6.60 37.70 -12.28
N ALA A 342 6.04 38.44 -11.33
CA ALA A 342 6.62 38.64 -10.02
C ALA A 342 5.78 37.92 -8.97
N PRO A 343 6.36 37.01 -8.16
CA PRO A 343 5.68 36.44 -7.01
C PRO A 343 5.17 37.53 -6.07
N GLN A 344 4.01 37.29 -5.47
CA GLN A 344 3.59 38.09 -4.33
C GLN A 344 4.44 37.71 -3.10
N SER A 345 4.42 38.54 -2.06
CA SER A 345 5.06 38.22 -0.79
C SER A 345 4.23 38.69 0.40
N LEU A 346 4.44 38.04 1.53
CA LEU A 346 3.89 38.39 2.84
C LEU A 346 5.05 38.41 3.84
N ASP A 347 5.22 39.52 4.56
CA ASP A 347 6.29 39.73 5.54
C ASP A 347 7.71 39.45 5.04
N GLY A 348 7.93 39.70 3.75
CA GLY A 348 9.21 39.46 3.05
C GLY A 348 9.41 38.02 2.58
N VAL A 349 8.49 37.10 2.88
CA VAL A 349 8.49 35.72 2.39
C VAL A 349 7.68 35.65 1.07
N PRO A 350 8.26 35.17 -0.05
CA PRO A 350 7.56 35.07 -1.32
C PRO A 350 6.63 33.85 -1.38
N PHE A 351 5.54 33.98 -2.14
CA PHE A 351 4.71 32.87 -2.60
C PHE A 351 5.33 32.20 -3.85
N ASP A 352 4.80 31.06 -4.25
CA ASP A 352 5.10 30.43 -5.54
C ASP A 352 4.52 31.23 -6.71
N VAL A 353 5.16 31.14 -7.88
CA VAL A 353 4.67 31.83 -9.10
C VAL A 353 3.26 31.39 -9.48
N GLN A 354 2.95 30.10 -9.27
CA GLN A 354 1.69 29.48 -9.60
C GLN A 354 1.28 28.50 -8.47
N PRO A 355 0.31 28.86 -7.63
CA PRO A 355 -0.28 27.95 -6.66
C PRO A 355 -0.87 26.71 -7.33
N THR A 356 -0.78 25.58 -6.63
CA THR A 356 -1.15 24.25 -7.15
C THR A 356 -2.02 23.49 -6.14
N PRO A 357 -3.19 22.95 -6.55
CA PRO A 357 -3.92 22.00 -5.72
C PRO A 357 -3.09 20.74 -5.48
N VAL A 358 -3.07 20.27 -4.23
CA VAL A 358 -2.37 19.06 -3.79
C VAL A 358 -3.30 18.22 -2.90
N GLU A 359 -3.11 16.90 -2.89
CA GLU A 359 -3.82 16.00 -1.96
C GLU A 359 -3.18 16.11 -0.58
N VAL A 360 -4.00 16.14 0.48
CA VAL A 360 -3.55 16.25 1.87
C VAL A 360 -2.87 14.94 2.27
N PRO A 361 -1.58 14.95 2.68
CA PRO A 361 -0.89 13.75 3.13
C PRO A 361 -1.59 13.17 4.37
N ARG A 362 -1.82 11.85 4.37
CA ARG A 362 -2.44 11.14 5.50
C ARG A 362 -1.43 10.25 6.20
N ILE A 363 -1.41 10.28 7.52
CA ILE A 363 -0.70 9.26 8.31
C ILE A 363 -1.47 7.94 8.13
N SER A 364 -0.81 6.90 7.61
CA SER A 364 -1.42 5.58 7.58
C SER A 364 -1.42 5.01 9.01
N VAL A 365 -2.55 4.47 9.46
CA VAL A 365 -2.64 3.78 10.75
C VAL A 365 -1.65 2.60 10.81
N GLY A 366 -1.31 2.01 9.66
CA GLY A 366 -0.24 1.02 9.54
C GLY A 366 1.17 1.51 9.90
N ASN A 367 1.52 2.78 9.61
CA ASN A 367 2.85 3.31 9.92
C ASN A 367 3.06 3.59 11.41
N SER A 368 1.99 3.76 12.20
CA SER A 368 2.09 3.92 13.66
C SER A 368 2.45 2.64 14.42
N TYR A 369 2.50 1.48 13.75
CA TYR A 369 2.89 0.19 14.35
C TYR A 369 4.33 -0.24 14.05
N THR A 370 5.12 0.58 13.32
CA THR A 370 6.46 0.21 12.85
C THR A 370 7.62 0.70 13.74
N ASN A 371 7.33 1.03 15.01
CA ASN A 371 8.32 1.49 16.01
C ASN A 371 8.97 0.33 16.79
#